data_AF-A0A1K1MBC4-F1
#
_entry.id   AF-A0A1K1MBC4-F1
#
_cell.length_a   1.000
_cell.length_b   1.000
_cell.length_c   1.000
_cell.angle_alpha   90.00
_cell.angle_beta   90.00
_cell.angle_gamma   90.00
#
_symmetry.space_group_name_H-M   'P 1'
#
loop_
_entity.id
_entity.type
_entity.pdbx_description
1 polymer ?
#
loop_
_entity_poly.entity_id
_entity_poly.type
_entity_poly.pdbx_seq_one_letter_code
_entity_poly.pdbx_strand_id
1 'polypeptide(L)'
;AGLDPRHFKSGTSVDKRACISKAGNCHIRRALYLPALSAKKHDPYVKGFFEHLICNGKTPLQGVCAVMRKLLHAIHGMLTHDQPFDNQRFYALPA
;
A
#
# COMPACT_ATOMS: atom_id res chain seq x y z
N ALA A 1 -5.07 -6.47 -7.26
CA ALA A 1 -5.71 -6.67 -5.93
C ALA A 1 -6.73 -5.57 -5.55
N GLY A 2 -6.95 -4.54 -6.39
CA GLY A 2 -7.89 -3.44 -6.09
C GLY A 2 -7.50 -2.64 -4.84
N LEU A 3 -6.22 -2.27 -4.74
CA LEU A 3 -5.60 -1.52 -3.62
C LEU A 3 -5.48 -0.01 -3.90
N ASP A 4 -6.25 0.46 -4.87
CA ASP A 4 -6.32 1.83 -5.36
C ASP A 4 -7.56 2.55 -4.79
N PRO A 5 -7.50 3.88 -4.62
CA PRO A 5 -8.66 4.67 -4.24
C PRO A 5 -9.64 4.76 -5.41
N ARG A 6 -10.91 4.49 -5.12
CA ARG A 6 -12.05 4.69 -6.02
C ARG A 6 -12.84 5.91 -5.54
N HIS A 7 -12.93 6.91 -6.41
CA HIS A 7 -13.84 8.02 -6.26
C HIS A 7 -15.22 7.62 -6.80
N PHE A 8 -16.28 8.08 -6.14
CA PHE A 8 -17.66 7.89 -6.61
C PHE A 8 -18.29 9.27 -6.74
N LYS A 9 -18.25 9.80 -7.97
CA LYS A 9 -18.76 11.11 -8.35
C LYS A 9 -19.67 10.97 -9.58
N SER A 10 -20.89 11.50 -9.50
CA SER A 10 -21.83 11.59 -10.64
C SER A 10 -22.38 13.03 -10.83
N GLY A 11 -21.89 13.99 -10.04
CA GLY A 11 -22.36 15.37 -9.96
C GLY A 11 -22.09 15.96 -8.57
N THR A 12 -22.58 17.17 -8.27
CA THR A 12 -22.41 17.82 -6.94
C THR A 12 -23.23 17.16 -5.83
N SER A 13 -24.35 16.50 -6.15
CA SER A 13 -25.20 15.83 -5.15
C SER A 13 -24.69 14.44 -4.73
N VAL A 14 -23.81 13.83 -5.53
CA VAL A 14 -23.25 12.50 -5.27
C VAL A 14 -21.73 12.59 -5.26
N ASP A 15 -21.18 13.12 -4.17
CA ASP A 15 -19.74 13.09 -3.85
C ASP A 15 -19.51 12.28 -2.57
N LYS A 16 -19.16 10.99 -2.73
CA LYS A 16 -18.89 10.10 -1.60
C LYS A 16 -17.40 10.08 -1.30
N ARG A 17 -17.08 9.89 -0.01
CA ARG A 17 -15.70 9.65 0.45
C ARG A 17 -15.06 8.52 -0.36
N ALA A 18 -13.83 8.75 -0.80
CA ALA A 18 -13.06 7.76 -1.54
C ALA A 18 -12.82 6.50 -0.69
N CYS A 19 -13.08 5.35 -1.30
CA CYS A 19 -12.89 4.03 -0.69
C CYS A 19 -11.92 3.21 -1.54
N ILE A 20 -11.34 2.17 -0.97
CA ILE A 20 -10.58 1.19 -1.76
C ILE A 20 -11.47 0.55 -2.83
N SER A 21 -10.96 0.44 -4.06
CA SER A 21 -11.74 -0.02 -5.23
C SER A 21 -12.23 -1.45 -5.08
N LYS A 22 -11.41 -2.34 -4.50
CA LYS A 22 -11.63 -3.79 -4.39
C LYS A 22 -11.83 -4.48 -5.75
N ALA A 23 -11.59 -3.79 -6.88
CA ALA A 23 -11.85 -4.24 -8.24
C ALA A 23 -10.85 -5.29 -8.78
N GLY A 24 -10.21 -6.07 -7.90
CA GLY A 24 -9.27 -7.11 -8.28
C GLY A 24 -9.25 -8.26 -7.29
N ASN A 25 -8.40 -9.26 -7.57
CA ASN A 25 -8.38 -10.54 -6.85
C ASN A 25 -8.38 -10.36 -5.32
N CYS A 26 -9.41 -10.91 -4.68
CA CYS A 26 -9.64 -10.82 -3.24
C CYS A 26 -8.64 -11.67 -2.43
N HIS A 27 -8.16 -12.79 -2.99
CA HIS A 27 -7.19 -13.67 -2.34
C HIS A 27 -5.84 -12.97 -2.19
N ILE A 28 -5.36 -12.31 -3.25
CA ILE A 28 -4.10 -11.54 -3.19
C ILE A 28 -4.22 -10.41 -2.15
N ARG A 29 -5.36 -9.71 -2.15
CA ARG A 29 -5.60 -8.64 -1.16
C ARG A 29 -5.58 -9.16 0.27
N ARG A 30 -6.20 -10.32 0.54
CA ARG A 30 -6.18 -10.96 1.86
C ARG A 30 -4.78 -11.45 2.24
N ALA A 31 -4.08 -12.08 1.29
CA ALA A 31 -2.73 -12.62 1.49
C ALA A 31 -1.72 -11.52 1.82
N LEU A 32 -1.88 -10.31 1.28
CA LEU A 32 -0.97 -9.18 1.53
C LEU A 32 -1.19 -8.45 2.85
N TYR A 33 -2.34 -8.64 3.53
CA TYR A 33 -2.65 -7.86 4.73
C TYR A 33 -1.71 -8.18 5.90
N LEU A 34 -1.54 -9.46 6.23
CA LEU A 34 -0.68 -9.88 7.34
C LEU A 34 0.81 -9.61 7.06
N PRO A 35 1.35 -9.89 5.85
CA PRO A 35 2.71 -9.48 5.48
C PRO A 35 2.93 -7.97 5.59
N ALA A 36 1.97 -7.14 5.18
CA ALA A 36 2.10 -5.69 5.30
C ALA A 36 2.21 -5.23 6.77
N LEU A 37 1.43 -5.84 7.67
CA LEU A 37 1.52 -5.55 9.11
C LEU A 37 2.86 -6.00 9.70
N SER A 38 3.34 -7.18 9.31
CA SER A 38 4.63 -7.70 9.76
C SER A 38 5.81 -6.85 9.24
N ALA A 39 5.81 -6.52 7.95
CA ALA A 39 6.85 -5.72 7.31
C ALA A 39 6.96 -4.33 7.96
N LYS A 40 5.82 -3.68 8.23
CA LYS A 40 5.78 -2.39 8.94
C LYS A 40 6.42 -2.45 10.34
N LYS A 41 6.39 -3.61 11.01
CA LYS A 41 6.91 -3.77 12.37
C LYS A 41 8.42 -4.05 12.38
N HIS A 42 8.92 -4.82 11.42
CA HIS A 42 10.28 -5.35 11.45
C HIS A 42 11.23 -4.68 10.45
N ASP A 43 10.72 -4.15 9.33
CA ASP A 43 11.55 -3.51 8.31
C ASP A 43 11.55 -1.97 8.49
N PRO A 44 12.73 -1.35 8.67
CA PRO A 44 12.83 0.08 8.92
C PRO A 44 12.38 0.94 7.72
N TYR A 45 12.57 0.48 6.48
CA TYR A 45 12.17 1.23 5.28
C TYR A 45 10.65 1.20 5.10
N VAL A 46 10.03 0.05 5.34
CA VAL A 46 8.56 -0.10 5.31
C VAL A 46 7.92 0.70 6.45
N LYS A 47 8.52 0.67 7.64
CA LYS A 47 8.10 1.48 8.78
C LYS A 47 8.18 2.98 8.46
N GLY A 48 9.30 3.45 7.91
CA GLY A 48 9.50 4.84 7.53
C GLY A 48 8.47 5.32 6.50
N PHE A 49 8.16 4.48 5.49
CA PHE A 49 7.09 4.80 4.53
C PHE A 49 5.72 4.93 5.21
N PHE A 50 5.40 4.01 6.11
CA PHE A 50 4.15 4.06 6.85
C PHE A 50 4.07 5.32 7.72
N GLU A 51 5.09 5.61 8.51
CA GLU A 51 5.13 6.78 9.40
C GLU A 51 5.04 8.08 8.61
N HIS A 52 5.74 8.19 7.48
CA HIS A 52 5.62 9.31 6.57
C HIS A 52 4.17 9.56 6.12
N LEU A 53 3.42 8.50 5.79
CA LEU A 53 2.01 8.63 5.43
C LEU A 53 1.14 9.09 6.61
N ILE A 54 1.42 8.61 7.83
CA ILE A 54 0.69 9.04 9.03
C ILE A 54 0.97 10.52 9.33
N CYS A 55 2.22 10.95 9.25
CA CYS A 55 2.61 12.36 9.39
C CYS A 55 1.91 13.25 8.35
N ASN A 56 1.68 12.75 7.14
CA ASN A 56 0.91 13.43 6.09
C ASN A 56 -0.62 13.38 6.30
N GLY A 57 -1.10 12.97 7.49
CA GLY A 57 -2.51 12.95 7.86
C GLY A 57 -3.31 11.76 7.32
N LYS A 58 -2.65 10.70 6.82
CA LYS A 58 -3.36 9.47 6.45
C LYS A 58 -3.73 8.65 7.67
N THR A 59 -4.87 7.96 7.62
CA THR A 59 -5.25 7.07 8.71
C THR A 59 -4.34 5.82 8.73
N PRO A 60 -4.16 5.16 9.89
CA PRO A 60 -3.38 3.93 9.98
C PRO A 60 -3.80 2.87 8.96
N LEU A 61 -5.10 2.71 8.73
CA LEU A 61 -5.60 1.76 7.74
C LEU A 61 -5.24 2.16 6.30
N GLN A 62 -5.28 3.46 5.98
CA GLN A 62 -4.83 3.96 4.67
C GLN A 62 -3.32 3.72 4.47
N GLY A 63 -2.53 3.93 5.53
CA GLY A 63 -1.11 3.60 5.53
C GLY A 63 -0.85 2.11 5.24
N VAL A 64 -1.57 1.21 5.89
CA VAL A 64 -1.47 -0.24 5.63
C VAL A 64 -1.86 -0.58 4.19
N CYS A 65 -2.95 -0.02 3.67
CA CYS A 65 -3.35 -0.22 2.26
C CYS A 65 -2.27 0.26 1.28
N ALA A 66 -1.61 1.38 1.57
CA ALA A 66 -0.52 1.89 0.74
C ALA A 66 0.72 0.98 0.79
N VAL A 67 1.07 0.45 1.97
CA VAL A 67 2.14 -0.55 2.13
C VAL A 67 1.81 -1.81 1.32
N MET A 68 0.58 -2.34 1.41
CA MET A 68 0.14 -3.50 0.63
C MET A 68 0.29 -3.25 -0.88
N ARG A 69 -0.08 -2.07 -1.37
CA ARG A 69 0.06 -1.71 -2.79
C ARG A 69 1.53 -1.71 -3.21
N LYS A 70 2.41 -1.15 -2.39
CA LYS A 70 3.85 -1.06 -2.69
C LYS A 70 4.53 -2.43 -2.63
N LEU A 71 4.15 -3.29 -1.69
CA LEU A 71 4.60 -4.69 -1.64
C LEU A 71 4.16 -5.47 -2.88
N LEU A 72 2.93 -5.26 -3.36
CA LEU A 72 2.47 -5.89 -4.59
C LEU A 72 3.31 -5.48 -5.81
N HIS A 73 3.69 -4.20 -5.90
CA HIS A 73 4.60 -3.74 -6.95
C HIS A 73 6.00 -4.31 -6.81
N ALA A 74 6.52 -4.40 -5.58
CA ALA A 74 7.82 -5.01 -5.32
C ALA A 74 7.84 -6.49 -5.75
N ILE A 75 6.84 -7.27 -5.37
CA ILE A 75 6.69 -8.68 -5.79
C ILE A 75 6.64 -8.79 -7.31
N HIS A 76 5.88 -7.91 -7.97
CA HIS A 76 5.84 -7.91 -9.43
C HIS A 76 7.22 -7.64 -10.03
N GLY A 77 7.93 -6.61 -9.55
CA GLY A 77 9.28 -6.27 -10.02
C GLY A 77 10.31 -7.40 -9.77
N MET A 78 10.24 -8.06 -8.63
CA MET A 78 11.09 -9.22 -8.32
C MET A 78 10.87 -10.35 -9.32
N LEU A 79 9.61 -10.68 -9.61
CA LEU A 79 9.26 -11.76 -10.53
C LEU A 79 9.56 -11.42 -11.98
N THR A 80 9.43 -10.16 -12.40
CA THR A 80 9.70 -9.74 -13.78
C THR A 80 11.18 -9.62 -14.09
N HIS A 81 12.01 -9.27 -13.10
CA HIS A 81 13.44 -9.05 -13.27
C HIS A 81 14.31 -10.16 -12.69
N ASP A 82 13.70 -11.20 -12.10
CA ASP A 82 14.37 -12.28 -11.37
C ASP A 82 15.39 -11.74 -10.33
N GLN A 83 14.95 -10.74 -9.56
CA GLN A 83 15.75 -10.08 -8.54
C GLN A 83 15.19 -10.33 -7.14
N PRO A 84 16.04 -10.45 -6.12
CA PRO A 84 15.59 -10.54 -4.74
C PRO A 84 14.93 -9.23 -4.29
N PHE A 85 14.17 -9.29 -3.20
CA PHE A 85 13.58 -8.11 -2.61
C PHE A 85 14.67 -7.18 -2.06
N ASP A 86 14.68 -5.94 -2.53
CA ASP A 86 15.52 -4.86 -2.02
C ASP A 86 14.65 -3.85 -1.26
N ASN A 87 14.81 -3.83 0.05
CA ASN A 87 14.07 -2.98 0.97
C ASN A 87 14.50 -1.50 0.91
N GLN A 88 15.72 -1.18 0.46
CA GLN A 88 16.15 0.21 0.29
C GLN A 88 15.34 0.91 -0.81
N ARG A 89 14.97 0.16 -1.86
CA ARG A 89 14.06 0.65 -2.92
C ARG A 89 12.64 0.86 -2.42
N PHE A 90 12.27 0.30 -1.27
CA PHE A 90 10.92 0.43 -0.74
C PHE A 90 10.65 1.86 -0.26
N TYR A 91 11.60 2.56 0.36
CA TYR A 91 11.44 3.96 0.74
C TYR A 91 12.79 4.56 1.08
N ALA A 92 13.08 5.77 0.62
CA ALA A 92 14.25 6.51 1.08
C ALA A 92 13.95 7.12 2.45
N LEU A 93 14.70 6.69 3.47
CA LEU A 93 14.59 7.29 4.79
C LEU A 93 15.09 8.74 4.72
N PRO A 94 14.38 9.71 5.33
CA PRO A 94 14.91 11.06 5.47
C PRO A 94 16.20 11.00 6.31
N ALA A 95 17.20 11.79 5.89
CA ALA A 95 18.48 11.93 6.58
C ALA A 95 18.33 12.52 7.99
#